data_AF-R6VJD5-F1
#
_entry.id   AF-R6VJD5-F1
#
_cell.length_a   1.000
_cell.length_b   1.000
_cell.length_c   1.000
_cell.angle_alpha   90.00
_cell.angle_beta   90.00
_cell.angle_gamma   90.00
#
_symmetry.space_group_name_H-M   'P 1'
#
loop_
_entity.id
_entity.type
_entity.pdbx_description
1 polymer ?
#
loop_
_entity_poly.entity_id
_entity_poly.type
_entity_poly.pdbx_seq_one_letter_code
_entity_poly.pdbx_strand_id
1 'polypeptide(L)'
;MQKKFGKVTTVSRVGILNSKNSTDYGVFYDNSGELLLKFANKKNALSEHAQKAQEMKKSGEWSSSHPLHIFRHELGHKYYYDSIKNLAKVKNIEYNRAKDIIDEKILSYIQGKEIGSDLRKSISDYARLGYKEHNYTEIVAESFTVPENEYANNLIKLVGEEL
;
A
#
# COMPACT_ATOMS: atom_id res chain seq x y z
N MET A 1 -2.47 14.40 10.36
CA MET A 1 -1.92 13.14 9.81
C MET A 1 -1.66 12.09 10.89
N GLN A 2 -0.91 12.36 11.97
CA GLN A 2 -0.68 11.39 13.06
C GLN A 2 -1.96 10.79 13.66
N LYS A 3 -3.01 11.59 13.89
CA LYS A 3 -4.30 11.10 14.41
C LYS A 3 -5.04 10.09 13.50
N LYS A 4 -4.66 9.96 12.22
CA LYS A 4 -5.32 9.05 11.26
C LYS A 4 -4.44 7.85 10.85
N PHE A 5 -3.13 7.94 11.05
CA PHE A 5 -2.15 6.97 10.51
C PHE A 5 -1.04 6.57 11.53
N GLY A 6 -1.18 6.85 12.83
CA GLY A 6 -0.14 6.53 13.82
C GLY A 6 1.23 7.17 13.52
N LYS A 7 2.32 6.55 14.01
CA LYS A 7 3.71 7.02 13.81
C LYS A 7 4.30 6.48 12.51
N VAL A 8 4.06 7.17 11.40
CA VAL A 8 4.73 6.92 10.12
C VAL A 8 6.17 7.45 10.20
N THR A 9 7.18 6.61 9.97
CA THR A 9 8.57 7.10 9.90
C THR A 9 8.75 7.91 8.61
N THR A 10 9.68 8.87 8.57
CA THR A 10 9.86 9.72 7.37
C THR A 10 10.33 8.86 6.19
N VAL A 11 9.82 9.11 4.97
CA VAL A 11 10.44 8.58 3.74
C VAL A 11 11.85 9.18 3.65
N SER A 12 12.89 8.35 3.61
CA SER A 12 14.29 8.79 3.64
C SER A 12 14.64 9.62 2.39
N ARG A 13 14.08 9.23 1.24
CA ARG A 13 14.28 9.90 -0.05
C ARG A 13 13.16 9.57 -1.01
N VAL A 14 12.72 10.57 -1.79
CA VAL A 14 11.92 10.35 -3.00
C VAL A 14 12.85 10.51 -4.21
N GLY A 15 12.87 9.52 -5.10
CA GLY A 15 13.82 9.47 -6.22
C GLY A 15 13.21 9.00 -7.54
N ILE A 16 14.07 8.83 -8.54
CA ILE A 16 13.69 8.44 -9.90
C ILE A 16 13.83 6.92 -10.02
N LEU A 17 12.76 6.25 -10.46
CA LEU A 17 12.81 4.84 -10.82
C LEU A 17 13.47 4.69 -12.20
N ASN A 18 14.78 4.44 -12.21
CA ASN A 18 15.58 4.23 -13.41
C ASN A 18 15.64 2.74 -13.77
N SER A 19 14.53 2.16 -14.21
CA SER A 19 14.56 0.80 -14.76
C SER A 19 14.00 0.80 -16.17
N LYS A 20 14.87 0.53 -17.15
CA LYS A 20 14.49 0.42 -18.57
C LYS A 20 13.61 -0.80 -18.85
N ASN A 21 13.62 -1.80 -17.96
CA ASN A 21 12.95 -3.10 -18.14
C ASN A 21 11.87 -3.40 -17.10
N SER A 22 11.70 -2.55 -16.07
CA SER A 22 10.61 -2.72 -15.10
C SER A 22 9.31 -2.14 -15.65
N THR A 23 8.26 -2.96 -15.51
CA THR A 23 6.86 -2.57 -15.72
C THR A 23 6.33 -1.68 -14.61
N ASP A 24 7.04 -1.56 -13.50
CA ASP A 24 6.62 -0.85 -12.29
C ASP A 24 6.69 0.66 -12.51
N TYR A 25 5.77 1.36 -11.87
CA TYR A 25 5.66 2.81 -11.91
C TYR A 25 6.14 3.46 -10.62
N GLY A 26 6.23 2.69 -9.55
CA GLY A 26 6.75 3.06 -8.25
C GLY A 26 7.44 1.86 -7.61
N VAL A 27 8.26 2.12 -6.59
CA VAL A 27 8.75 1.11 -5.67
C VAL A 27 9.13 1.77 -4.35
N PHE A 28 8.75 1.15 -3.24
CA PHE A 28 9.26 1.45 -1.92
C PHE A 28 10.27 0.37 -1.46
N TYR A 29 11.48 0.80 -1.12
CA TYR A 29 12.51 -0.08 -0.56
C TYR A 29 12.56 0.03 0.96
N ASP A 30 12.03 -0.97 1.65
CA ASP A 30 11.94 -0.95 3.12
C ASP A 30 13.30 -0.85 3.84
N ASN A 31 14.35 -1.45 3.27
CA ASN A 31 15.70 -1.44 3.85
C ASN A 31 16.36 -0.06 3.82
N SER A 32 16.09 0.75 2.78
CA SER A 32 16.70 2.08 2.60
C SER A 32 15.72 3.22 2.92
N GLY A 33 14.43 2.93 3.01
CA GLY A 33 13.36 3.94 3.14
C GLY A 33 13.18 4.80 1.89
N GLU A 34 13.66 4.34 0.73
CA GLU A 34 13.58 5.07 -0.53
C GLU A 34 12.26 4.77 -1.26
N LEU A 35 11.59 5.82 -1.73
CA LEU A 35 10.43 5.73 -2.59
C LEU A 35 10.84 6.24 -3.97
N LEU A 36 10.90 5.37 -4.97
CA LEU A 36 11.25 5.74 -6.33
C LEU A 36 10.00 5.79 -7.20
N LEU A 37 9.86 6.82 -8.03
CA LEU A 37 8.74 6.96 -8.96
C LEU A 37 9.26 7.06 -10.39
N LYS A 38 8.58 6.39 -11.32
CA LYS A 38 8.81 6.54 -12.76
C LYS A 38 8.43 7.95 -13.17
N PHE A 39 9.23 8.54 -14.07
CA PHE A 39 9.04 9.92 -14.56
C PHE A 39 9.19 11.04 -13.53
N ALA A 40 9.65 10.76 -12.29
CA ALA A 40 9.83 11.79 -11.26
C ALA A 40 10.72 12.98 -11.68
N ASN A 41 11.59 12.78 -12.67
CA ASN A 41 12.47 13.80 -13.23
C ASN A 41 11.86 14.61 -14.40
N LYS A 42 10.67 14.24 -14.88
CA LYS A 42 10.04 14.91 -16.02
C LYS A 42 9.11 16.04 -15.54
N LYS A 43 9.08 17.15 -16.29
CA LYS A 43 8.14 18.27 -16.01
C LYS A 43 6.67 17.86 -16.13
N ASN A 44 6.36 16.87 -16.97
CA ASN A 44 5.01 16.35 -17.19
C ASN A 44 4.69 15.08 -16.36
N ALA A 45 5.45 14.78 -15.31
CA ALA A 45 5.30 13.56 -14.51
C ALA A 45 3.85 13.29 -14.04
N LEU A 46 3.17 14.33 -13.52
CA LEU A 46 1.79 14.21 -13.06
C LEU A 46 0.82 13.84 -14.20
N SER A 47 1.03 14.38 -15.41
CA SER A 47 0.20 14.04 -16.57
C SER A 47 0.40 12.59 -17.01
N GLU A 48 1.65 12.11 -17.02
CA GLU A 48 1.99 10.71 -17.32
C GLU A 48 1.34 9.76 -16.29
N HIS A 49 1.42 10.10 -15.00
CA HIS A 49 0.77 9.33 -13.93
C HIS A 49 -0.76 9.38 -14.02
N ALA A 50 -1.33 10.54 -14.38
CA ALA A 50 -2.77 10.69 -14.57
C ALA A 50 -3.28 9.79 -15.70
N GLN A 51 -2.62 9.82 -16.85
CA GLN A 51 -2.97 8.96 -17.99
C GLN A 51 -2.89 7.50 -17.57
N LYS A 52 -1.81 7.09 -16.91
CA LYS A 52 -1.65 5.71 -16.47
C LYS A 52 -2.73 5.29 -15.48
N ALA A 53 -3.03 6.13 -14.50
CA ALA A 53 -4.06 5.83 -13.51
C ALA A 53 -5.45 5.68 -14.13
N GLN A 54 -5.77 6.46 -15.17
CA GLN A 54 -7.02 6.29 -15.93
C GLN A 54 -7.06 4.95 -16.66
N GLU A 55 -5.98 4.55 -17.33
CA GLU A 55 -5.86 3.26 -18.02
C GLU A 55 -6.06 2.08 -17.06
N MET A 56 -5.32 2.06 -15.94
CA MET A 56 -5.36 0.97 -14.97
C MET A 56 -6.67 0.92 -14.17
N LYS A 57 -7.29 2.09 -13.90
CA LYS A 57 -8.63 2.12 -13.29
C LYS A 57 -9.68 1.53 -14.23
N LYS A 58 -9.56 1.78 -15.54
CA LYS A 58 -10.48 1.24 -16.56
C LYS A 58 -10.34 -0.28 -16.72
N SER A 59 -9.13 -0.84 -16.60
CA SER A 59 -8.94 -2.30 -16.56
C SER A 59 -9.39 -2.95 -15.25
N GLY A 60 -9.50 -2.14 -14.19
CA GLY A 60 -9.84 -2.59 -12.84
C GLY A 60 -8.62 -3.09 -12.03
N GLU A 61 -7.42 -2.98 -12.59
CA GLU A 61 -6.17 -3.30 -11.90
C GLU A 61 -5.96 -2.37 -10.71
N TRP A 62 -6.22 -1.08 -10.88
CA TRP A 62 -6.00 -0.06 -9.85
C TRP A 62 -7.31 0.42 -9.24
N SER A 63 -7.27 0.74 -7.94
CA SER A 63 -8.41 1.25 -7.18
C SER A 63 -8.85 2.67 -7.58
N SER A 64 -7.96 3.48 -8.18
CA SER A 64 -8.17 4.91 -8.37
C SER A 64 -7.50 5.43 -9.63
N SER A 65 -8.17 6.35 -10.34
CA SER A 65 -7.64 7.09 -11.49
C SER A 65 -6.90 8.38 -11.09
N HIS A 66 -6.65 8.59 -9.79
CA HIS A 66 -5.98 9.80 -9.31
C HIS A 66 -4.51 9.82 -9.77
N PRO A 67 -3.97 10.97 -10.22
CA PRO A 67 -2.56 11.11 -10.62
C PRO A 67 -1.52 10.78 -9.54
N LEU A 68 -1.95 10.57 -8.30
CA LEU A 68 -1.08 10.26 -7.15
C LEU A 68 -1.26 8.81 -6.71
N HIS A 69 -1.96 7.98 -7.50
CA HIS A 69 -2.21 6.58 -7.18
C HIS A 69 -0.91 5.86 -6.82
N ILE A 70 0.07 5.89 -7.72
CA ILE A 70 1.37 5.23 -7.55
C ILE A 70 2.04 5.70 -6.24
N PHE A 71 2.14 7.01 -6.02
CA PHE A 71 2.76 7.53 -4.80
C PHE A 71 2.04 7.08 -3.53
N ARG A 72 0.70 7.07 -3.53
CA ARG A 72 -0.09 6.60 -2.39
C ARG A 72 0.05 5.09 -2.18
N HIS A 73 0.13 4.31 -3.25
CA HIS A 73 0.37 2.87 -3.20
C HIS A 73 1.70 2.56 -2.51
N GLU A 74 2.79 3.21 -2.95
CA GLU A 74 4.11 3.04 -2.31
C GLU A 74 4.13 3.49 -0.85
N LEU A 75 3.37 4.55 -0.50
CA LEU A 75 3.21 4.95 0.90
C LEU A 75 2.46 3.91 1.73
N GLY A 76 1.55 3.14 1.14
CA GLY A 76 0.86 2.07 1.85
C GLY A 76 1.76 0.85 2.09
N HIS A 77 2.67 0.51 1.17
CA HIS A 77 3.74 -0.47 1.46
C HIS A 77 4.59 -0.03 2.63
N LYS A 78 5.05 1.22 2.61
CA LYS A 78 5.81 1.80 3.72
C LYS A 78 5.05 1.71 5.04
N TYR A 79 3.78 2.08 5.04
CA TYR A 79 2.94 2.03 6.23
C TYR A 79 2.84 0.61 6.81
N TYR A 80 2.63 -0.39 5.95
CA TYR A 80 2.62 -1.80 6.35
C TYR A 80 3.94 -2.22 7.03
N TYR A 81 5.09 -1.91 6.44
CA TYR A 81 6.39 -2.26 7.02
C TYR A 81 6.69 -1.49 8.31
N ASP A 82 6.36 -0.20 8.38
CA ASP A 82 6.49 0.59 9.60
C ASP A 82 5.64 -0.02 10.73
N SER A 83 4.42 -0.46 10.44
CA SER A 83 3.57 -1.14 11.41
C SER A 83 4.18 -2.42 11.95
N ILE A 84 4.79 -3.25 11.09
CA ILE A 84 5.50 -4.47 11.54
C ILE A 84 6.67 -4.11 12.46
N LYS A 85 7.53 -3.18 12.04
CA LYS A 85 8.71 -2.76 12.81
C LYS A 85 8.32 -2.18 14.15
N ASN A 86 7.27 -1.36 14.19
CA ASN A 86 6.78 -0.76 15.42
C ASN A 86 6.16 -1.81 16.35
N LEU A 87 5.34 -2.73 15.83
CA LEU A 87 4.77 -3.81 16.63
C LEU A 87 5.87 -4.71 17.23
N ALA A 88 6.85 -5.11 16.42
CA ALA A 88 8.01 -5.90 16.85
C ALA A 88 8.72 -5.22 18.03
N LYS A 89 8.95 -3.91 17.92
CA LYS A 89 9.56 -3.10 18.96
C LYS A 89 8.70 -2.99 20.23
N VAL A 90 7.41 -2.65 20.08
CA VAL A 90 6.49 -2.42 21.21
C VAL A 90 6.26 -3.69 22.01
N LYS A 91 6.15 -4.84 21.33
CA LYS A 91 5.92 -6.14 21.97
C LYS A 91 7.20 -6.89 22.33
N ASN A 92 8.38 -6.36 21.95
CA ASN A 92 9.67 -7.03 22.09
C ASN A 92 9.66 -8.45 21.48
N ILE A 93 9.22 -8.54 20.23
CA ILE A 93 9.14 -9.79 19.45
C ILE A 93 9.91 -9.65 18.13
N GLU A 94 10.27 -10.78 17.54
CA GLU A 94 10.92 -10.82 16.23
C GLU A 94 10.04 -10.24 15.12
N TYR A 95 10.69 -9.63 14.12
CA TYR A 95 10.02 -9.01 12.97
C TYR A 95 9.03 -9.95 12.28
N ASN A 96 9.45 -11.19 12.00
CA ASN A 96 8.58 -12.18 11.33
C ASN A 96 7.34 -12.50 12.17
N ARG A 97 7.49 -12.57 13.51
CA ARG A 97 6.35 -12.79 14.40
C ARG A 97 5.39 -11.61 14.39
N ALA A 98 5.89 -10.38 14.36
CA ALA A 98 5.06 -9.19 14.22
C ALA A 98 4.35 -9.14 12.85
N LYS A 99 5.02 -9.57 11.78
CA LYS A 99 4.43 -9.70 10.45
C LYS A 99 3.28 -10.70 10.44
N ASP A 100 3.48 -11.89 11.01
CA ASP A 100 2.43 -12.91 11.10
C ASP A 100 1.18 -12.38 11.81
N ILE A 101 1.35 -11.61 12.90
CA ILE A 101 0.24 -11.00 13.65
C ILE A 101 -0.52 -9.99 12.78
N ILE A 102 0.19 -9.13 12.04
CA ILE A 102 -0.44 -8.12 11.17
C ILE A 102 -1.17 -8.80 9.99
N ASP A 103 -0.54 -9.80 9.38
CA ASP A 103 -1.13 -10.55 8.28
C ASP A 103 -2.37 -11.32 8.73
N GLU A 104 -2.31 -11.96 9.90
CA GLU A 104 -3.44 -12.66 10.51
C GLU A 104 -4.60 -11.71 10.80
N LYS A 105 -4.33 -10.48 11.26
CA LYS A 105 -5.37 -9.46 11.44
C LYS A 105 -6.05 -9.10 10.12
N ILE A 106 -5.27 -8.83 9.08
CA ILE A 106 -5.80 -8.49 7.74
C ILE A 106 -6.66 -9.64 7.22
N LEU A 107 -6.14 -10.87 7.30
CA LEU A 107 -6.84 -12.09 6.89
C LEU A 107 -8.16 -12.26 7.64
N SER A 108 -8.12 -12.18 8.98
CA SER A 108 -9.30 -12.35 9.85
C SER A 108 -10.36 -11.28 9.57
N TYR A 109 -9.95 -10.04 9.32
CA TYR A 109 -10.86 -8.97 8.94
C TYR A 109 -11.56 -9.27 7.60
N ILE A 110 -10.79 -9.64 6.58
CA ILE A 110 -11.33 -9.95 5.24
C ILE A 110 -12.29 -11.14 5.30
N GLN A 111 -11.94 -12.19 6.03
CA GLN A 111 -12.78 -13.38 6.21
C GLN A 111 -14.03 -13.07 7.03
N GLY A 112 -13.88 -12.35 8.15
CA GLY A 112 -15.01 -11.98 9.02
C GLY A 112 -15.98 -10.98 8.39
N LYS A 113 -15.54 -10.22 7.37
CA LYS A 113 -16.42 -9.37 6.55
C LYS A 113 -16.92 -10.07 5.29
N GLU A 114 -16.46 -11.30 5.02
CA GLU A 114 -16.80 -12.08 3.83
C GLU A 114 -16.50 -11.36 2.50
N ILE A 115 -15.51 -10.45 2.49
CA ILE A 115 -15.22 -9.60 1.32
C ILE A 115 -14.14 -10.17 0.38
N GLY A 116 -13.57 -11.35 0.67
CA GLY A 116 -12.43 -11.88 -0.08
C GLY A 116 -12.65 -11.97 -1.60
N SER A 117 -13.84 -12.38 -2.04
CA SER A 117 -14.23 -12.42 -3.47
C SER A 117 -14.54 -11.04 -4.05
N ASP A 118 -14.96 -10.09 -3.21
CA ASP A 118 -15.34 -8.74 -3.63
C ASP A 118 -14.23 -7.70 -3.50
N LEU A 119 -13.05 -8.07 -2.98
CA LEU A 119 -11.88 -7.17 -2.90
C LEU A 119 -11.55 -6.50 -4.24
N ARG A 120 -11.77 -7.19 -5.37
CA ARG A 120 -11.58 -6.59 -6.71
C ARG A 120 -12.50 -5.42 -6.97
N LYS A 121 -13.76 -5.51 -6.54
CA LYS A 121 -14.76 -4.43 -6.72
C LYS A 121 -14.61 -3.36 -5.65
N SER A 122 -14.33 -3.77 -4.42
CA SER A 122 -14.28 -2.90 -3.25
C SER A 122 -12.99 -2.10 -3.16
N ILE A 123 -11.86 -2.67 -3.57
CA ILE A 123 -10.54 -2.03 -3.51
C ILE A 123 -9.90 -2.05 -4.90
N SER A 124 -9.35 -3.19 -5.33
CA SER A 124 -8.74 -3.36 -6.65
C SER A 124 -8.35 -4.81 -6.96
N ASP A 125 -8.01 -5.11 -8.21
CA ASP A 125 -7.51 -6.44 -8.57
C ASP A 125 -6.18 -6.77 -7.86
N TYR A 126 -5.30 -5.78 -7.65
CA TYR A 126 -4.09 -5.94 -6.85
C TYR A 126 -4.40 -6.36 -5.41
N ALA A 127 -5.41 -5.75 -4.76
CA ALA A 127 -5.85 -6.19 -3.43
C ALA A 127 -6.41 -7.63 -3.42
N ARG A 128 -7.16 -8.01 -4.46
CA ARG A 128 -7.67 -9.38 -4.61
C ARG A 128 -6.54 -10.39 -4.82
N LEU A 129 -5.55 -10.07 -5.65
CA LEU A 129 -4.37 -10.90 -5.88
C LEU A 129 -3.54 -11.02 -4.60
N GLY A 130 -3.31 -9.91 -3.90
CA GLY A 130 -2.64 -9.90 -2.59
C GLY A 130 -3.32 -10.82 -1.58
N TYR A 131 -4.65 -10.85 -1.54
CA TYR A 131 -5.39 -11.81 -0.70
C TYR A 131 -5.18 -13.27 -1.15
N LYS A 132 -5.28 -13.55 -2.45
CA LYS A 132 -5.12 -14.90 -3.01
C LYS A 132 -3.70 -15.47 -2.83
N GLU A 133 -2.69 -14.60 -2.90
CA GLU A 133 -1.27 -14.96 -2.89
C GLU A 133 -0.64 -14.76 -1.51
N HIS A 134 -1.42 -14.39 -0.49
CA HIS A 134 -0.95 -14.04 0.84
C HIS A 134 0.08 -12.89 0.86
N ASN A 135 0.03 -12.01 -0.15
CA ASN A 135 0.80 -10.78 -0.24
C ASN A 135 0.00 -9.61 0.34
N TYR A 136 -0.17 -9.59 1.66
CA TYR A 136 -1.03 -8.64 2.36
C TYR A 136 -0.55 -7.18 2.28
N THR A 137 0.71 -6.92 1.95
CA THR A 137 1.20 -5.55 1.76
C THR A 137 0.53 -4.85 0.58
N GLU A 138 0.18 -5.58 -0.48
CA GLU A 138 -0.57 -5.05 -1.64
C GLU A 138 -1.98 -4.60 -1.24
N ILE A 139 -2.63 -5.33 -0.33
CA ILE A 139 -3.96 -4.97 0.16
C ILE A 139 -3.91 -3.62 0.89
N VAL A 140 -2.88 -3.42 1.72
CA VAL A 140 -2.67 -2.16 2.44
C VAL A 140 -2.26 -1.04 1.47
N ALA A 141 -1.36 -1.31 0.52
CA ALA A 141 -0.94 -0.38 -0.52
C ALA A 141 -2.14 0.15 -1.33
N GLU A 142 -2.99 -0.75 -1.80
CA GLU A 142 -4.21 -0.39 -2.53
C GLU A 142 -5.29 0.24 -1.65
N SER A 143 -5.28 0.00 -0.34
CA SER A 143 -6.18 0.71 0.58
C SER A 143 -5.83 2.20 0.68
N PHE A 144 -4.54 2.55 0.61
CA PHE A 144 -4.08 3.95 0.67
C PHE A 144 -4.49 4.77 -0.56
N THR A 145 -4.81 4.12 -1.67
CA THR A 145 -5.20 4.78 -2.91
C THR A 145 -6.70 5.12 -2.95
N VAL A 146 -7.51 4.53 -2.08
CA VAL A 146 -8.96 4.77 -1.90
C VAL A 146 -9.37 4.96 -0.42
N PRO A 147 -8.85 5.97 0.30
CA PRO A 147 -9.03 6.11 1.75
C PRO A 147 -10.47 6.42 2.21
N GLU A 148 -11.36 6.77 1.28
CA GLU A 148 -12.80 6.99 1.52
C GLU A 148 -13.61 5.69 1.46
N ASN A 149 -13.05 4.60 0.91
CA ASN A 149 -13.69 3.29 0.94
C ASN A 149 -13.67 2.72 2.37
N GLU A 150 -14.81 2.26 2.85
CA GLU A 150 -14.97 1.78 4.23
C GLU A 150 -14.01 0.62 4.56
N TYR A 151 -13.91 -0.38 3.68
CA TYR A 151 -13.04 -1.53 3.90
C TYR A 151 -11.56 -1.11 3.89
N ALA A 152 -11.15 -0.28 2.92
CA ALA A 152 -9.80 0.26 2.85
C ALA A 152 -9.45 1.05 4.13
N ASN A 153 -10.37 1.92 4.59
CA ASN A 153 -10.18 2.73 5.78
C ASN A 153 -10.01 1.87 7.04
N ASN A 154 -10.83 0.84 7.19
CA ASN A 154 -10.77 -0.09 8.30
C ASN A 154 -9.49 -0.93 8.28
N LEU A 155 -9.05 -1.39 7.10
CA LEU A 155 -7.77 -2.10 6.94
C LEU A 155 -6.57 -1.23 7.35
N ILE A 156 -6.56 0.04 6.94
CA ILE A 156 -5.51 1.00 7.33
C ILE A 156 -5.47 1.17 8.85
N LYS A 157 -6.64 1.34 9.49
CA LYS A 157 -6.75 1.48 10.95
C LYS A 157 -6.26 0.22 11.67
N LEU A 158 -6.75 -0.95 11.26
CA LEU A 158 -6.42 -2.24 11.83
C LEU A 158 -4.90 -2.49 11.88
N VAL A 159 -4.20 -2.11 10.81
CA VAL A 159 -2.73 -2.24 10.69
C VAL A 159 -2.00 -1.20 11.56
N GLY A 160 -2.64 -0.07 11.88
CA GLY A 160 -2.08 0.99 12.72
C GLY A 160 -2.45 0.95 14.20
N GLU A 161 -3.40 0.09 14.61
CA GLU A 161 -4.01 0.08 15.95
C GLU A 161 -3.06 -0.32 17.09
N GLU A 162 -1.87 -0.83 16.79
CA GLU A 162 -0.84 -1.19 17.79
C GLU A 162 0.43 -0.32 17.71
N LEU A 163 0.32 0.85 17.08
CA LEU A 163 1.33 1.93 17.10
C LEU A 163 1.20 2.83 18.32
#